data_AF-A0A7X1U1N3-F1
#
_entry.id   AF-A0A7X1U1N3-F1
#
_cell.length_a   1.000
_cell.length_b   1.000
_cell.length_c   1.000
_cell.angle_alpha   90.00
_cell.angle_beta   90.00
_cell.angle_gamma   90.00
#
_symmetry.space_group_name_H-M   'P 1'
#
loop_
_entity.id
_entity.type
_entity.pdbx_description
1 polymer ?
#
loop_
_entity_poly.entity_id
_entity_poly.type
_entity_poly.pdbx_seq_one_letter_code
_entity_poly.pdbx_strand_id
1 'polypeptide(L)'
;MLRDLVLTIAGVVWAVILALVGGRFIALLAGANDESELVVRLYDYSEFWVSPFFGILGLANKAVEDTGGTFEPASLLAFVVYLVAGMLVFGLLRGSFYSTYHHA
;
A
#
# COMPACT_ATOMS: atom_id res chain seq x y z
N MET A 1 21.73 3.86 17.48
CA MET A 1 20.74 4.76 18.11
C MET A 1 20.06 5.67 17.10
N LEU A 2 20.70 6.70 16.54
CA LEU A 2 20.02 7.59 15.57
C LEU A 2 19.57 6.86 14.28
N ARG A 3 20.45 6.02 13.70
CA ARG A 3 20.12 5.21 12.52
C ARG A 3 18.89 4.33 12.77
N ASP A 4 18.86 3.64 13.90
CA ASP A 4 17.78 2.70 14.22
C ASP A 4 16.46 3.45 14.44
N LEU A 5 16.50 4.61 15.10
CA LEU A 5 15.33 5.49 15.24
C LEU A 5 14.79 5.92 13.88
N VAL A 6 15.67 6.35 12.96
CA VAL A 6 15.27 6.74 11.59
C VAL A 6 14.64 5.57 10.85
N LEU A 7 15.22 4.37 10.94
CA LEU A 7 14.66 3.17 10.31
C LEU A 7 13.31 2.78 10.90
N THR A 8 13.13 2.93 12.21
CA THR A 8 11.85 2.69 12.88
C THR A 8 10.80 3.68 12.43
N ILE A 9 11.10 4.98 12.42
CA ILE A 9 10.17 6.02 11.98
C ILE A 9 9.78 5.79 10.51
N ALA A 10 10.77 5.59 9.64
CA ALA A 10 10.52 5.28 8.23
C ALA A 10 9.67 4.02 8.08
N GLY A 11 9.95 2.97 8.86
CA GLY A 11 9.20 1.73 8.85
C GLY A 11 7.74 1.91 9.27
N VAL A 12 7.48 2.72 10.31
CA VAL A 12 6.12 3.05 10.76
C VAL A 12 5.37 3.83 9.68
N VAL A 13 5.98 4.86 9.11
CA VAL A 13 5.37 5.64 8.01
C VAL A 13 5.05 4.74 6.83
N TRP A 14 5.97 3.85 6.44
CA TRP A 14 5.74 2.94 5.33
C TRP A 14 4.64 1.92 5.61
N ALA A 15 4.56 1.41 6.84
CA ALA A 15 3.50 0.51 7.26
C ALA A 15 2.13 1.20 7.24
N VAL A 16 2.05 2.48 7.64
CA VAL A 16 0.83 3.29 7.52
C VAL A 16 0.42 3.44 6.07
N ILE A 17 1.35 3.75 5.16
CA ILE A 17 1.06 3.81 3.72
C ILE A 17 0.46 2.48 3.25
N LEU A 18 1.15 1.35 3.50
CA LEU A 18 0.67 0.03 3.11
C LEU A 18 -0.71 -0.31 3.69
N ALA A 19 -0.97 0.05 4.94
CA ALA A 19 -2.26 -0.14 5.58
C ALA A 19 -3.37 0.70 4.92
N LEU A 20 -3.07 1.94 4.53
CA LEU A 20 -4.03 2.81 3.83
C LEU A 20 -4.37 2.26 2.44
N VAL A 21 -3.37 1.96 1.60
CA VAL A 21 -3.63 1.45 0.23
C VAL A 21 -4.21 0.04 0.24
N GLY A 22 -3.64 -0.87 1.03
CA GLY A 22 -4.14 -2.24 1.14
C GLY A 22 -5.51 -2.30 1.81
N GLY A 23 -5.71 -1.48 2.85
CA GLY A 23 -7.00 -1.33 3.52
C GLY A 23 -8.07 -0.81 2.58
N ARG A 24 -7.78 0.24 1.78
CA ARG A 24 -8.71 0.74 0.75
C ARG A 24 -9.11 -0.37 -0.22
N PHE A 25 -8.13 -1.10 -0.76
CA PHE A 25 -8.39 -2.19 -1.70
C PHE A 25 -9.32 -3.26 -1.09
N ILE A 26 -9.03 -3.71 0.13
CA ILE A 26 -9.85 -4.71 0.83
C ILE A 26 -11.25 -4.16 1.14
N ALA A 27 -11.35 -2.92 1.61
CA ALA A 27 -12.63 -2.29 1.94
C ALA A 27 -13.53 -2.15 0.70
N LEU A 28 -12.99 -1.68 -0.42
CA LEU A 28 -13.72 -1.61 -1.69
C LEU A 28 -14.13 -3.01 -2.14
N LEU A 29 -13.22 -3.98 -2.13
CA LEU A 29 -13.50 -5.36 -2.58
C LEU A 29 -14.58 -6.04 -1.73
N ALA A 30 -14.59 -5.76 -0.43
CA ALA A 30 -15.56 -6.31 0.53
C ALA A 30 -16.91 -5.58 0.54
N GLY A 31 -17.07 -4.47 -0.19
CA GLY A 31 -18.29 -3.66 -0.14
C GLY A 31 -18.49 -3.01 1.23
N ALA A 32 -17.41 -2.43 1.79
CA ALA A 32 -17.48 -1.76 3.08
C ALA A 32 -18.52 -0.62 3.07
N ASN A 33 -19.11 -0.33 4.22
CA ASN A 33 -20.13 0.71 4.34
C ASN A 33 -19.53 2.11 4.13
N ASP A 34 -19.88 2.75 3.02
CA ASP A 34 -19.43 4.10 2.65
C ASP A 34 -19.97 5.20 3.58
N GLU A 35 -20.98 4.90 4.42
CA GLU A 35 -21.46 5.83 5.46
C GLU A 35 -20.64 5.75 6.75
N SER A 36 -19.74 4.78 6.87
CA SER A 36 -18.89 4.62 8.05
C SER A 36 -17.76 5.67 8.05
N GLU A 37 -17.69 6.48 9.11
CA GLU A 37 -16.63 7.49 9.28
C GLU A 37 -15.21 6.89 9.15
N LEU A 38 -15.02 5.65 9.59
CA LEU A 38 -13.74 4.96 9.47
C LEU A 38 -13.40 4.65 8.00
N VAL A 39 -14.38 4.21 7.22
CA VAL A 39 -14.21 3.87 5.80
C VAL A 39 -14.00 5.14 4.98
N VAL A 40 -14.77 6.20 5.24
CA VAL A 40 -14.60 7.51 4.61
C VAL A 40 -13.19 8.04 4.85
N ARG A 41 -12.71 8.05 6.10
CA ARG A 41 -11.34 8.50 6.41
C ARG A 41 -10.28 7.65 5.74
N LEU A 42 -10.48 6.33 5.69
CA LEU A 42 -9.57 5.43 4.98
C LEU A 42 -9.47 5.81 3.50
N TYR A 43 -10.60 6.09 2.84
CA TYR A 43 -10.64 6.50 1.44
C TYR A 43 -9.97 7.87 1.24
N ASP A 44 -10.27 8.86 2.10
CA ASP A 44 -9.67 10.20 2.02
C ASP A 44 -8.14 10.16 2.16
N TYR A 45 -7.62 9.45 3.16
CA TYR A 45 -6.18 9.38 3.40
C TYR A 45 -5.45 8.50 2.38
N SER A 46 -6.11 7.46 1.87
CA SER A 46 -5.52 6.58 0.85
C SER A 46 -5.51 7.20 -0.55
N GLU A 47 -6.45 8.11 -0.85
CA GLU A 47 -6.62 8.74 -2.17
C GLU A 47 -5.32 9.35 -2.69
N PHE A 48 -4.61 10.11 -1.84
CA PHE A 48 -3.32 10.71 -2.20
C PHE A 48 -2.32 9.66 -2.71
N TRP A 49 -2.22 8.52 -2.03
CA TRP A 49 -1.28 7.44 -2.35
C TRP A 49 -1.72 6.58 -3.55
N VAL A 50 -3.03 6.51 -3.83
CA VAL A 50 -3.55 5.74 -4.97
C VAL A 50 -3.60 6.58 -6.24
N SER A 51 -3.76 7.89 -6.13
CA SER A 51 -3.98 8.80 -7.27
C SER A 51 -2.96 8.67 -8.42
N PRO A 52 -1.66 8.42 -8.19
CA PRO A 52 -0.71 8.27 -9.30
C PRO A 52 -0.98 7.03 -10.16
N PHE A 53 -1.72 6.05 -9.63
CA PHE A 53 -2.01 4.78 -10.25
C PHE A 53 -3.36 4.73 -10.98
N PHE A 54 -4.15 5.81 -10.92
CA PHE A 54 -5.40 5.87 -11.67
C PHE A 54 -5.17 5.86 -13.18
N GLY A 55 -5.94 5.04 -13.88
CA GLY A 55 -5.84 4.87 -15.33
C GLY A 55 -4.55 4.20 -15.80
N ILE A 56 -3.63 3.82 -14.90
CA ILE A 56 -2.46 3.03 -15.25
C ILE A 56 -2.94 1.68 -15.79
N LEU A 57 -2.46 1.31 -16.99
CA LEU A 57 -2.87 0.13 -17.77
C LEU A 57 -4.29 0.16 -18.36
N GLY A 58 -5.00 1.30 -18.29
CA GLY A 58 -6.35 1.43 -18.88
C GLY A 58 -7.41 0.52 -18.23
N LEU A 59 -7.15 0.05 -17.01
CA LEU A 59 -8.07 -0.82 -16.27
C LEU A 59 -9.15 0.03 -15.58
N ALA A 60 -10.40 -0.29 -15.86
CA ALA A 60 -11.55 0.33 -15.20
C ALA A 60 -11.93 -0.42 -13.91
N ASN A 61 -12.54 0.30 -12.98
CA ASN A 61 -13.15 -0.29 -11.79
C ASN A 61 -14.28 -1.24 -12.18
N LYS A 62 -14.41 -2.37 -11.49
CA LYS A 62 -15.44 -3.37 -11.76
C LYS A 62 -16.22 -3.70 -10.49
N ALA A 63 -17.54 -3.72 -10.58
CA ALA A 63 -18.38 -4.23 -9.50
C ALA A 63 -18.14 -5.74 -9.32
N VAL A 64 -18.24 -6.20 -8.08
CA VAL A 64 -18.17 -7.61 -7.69
C VAL A 64 -19.58 -8.07 -7.38
N GLU A 65 -20.11 -8.97 -8.21
CA GLU A 65 -21.52 -9.35 -8.24
C GLU A 65 -22.04 -9.93 -6.90
N ASP A 66 -21.19 -10.63 -6.15
CA ASP A 66 -21.59 -11.35 -4.94
C ASP A 66 -21.41 -10.58 -3.62
N THR A 67 -20.60 -9.52 -3.61
CA THR A 67 -20.25 -8.79 -2.36
C THR A 67 -20.78 -7.36 -2.32
N GLY A 68 -21.32 -6.85 -3.44
CA GLY A 68 -21.59 -5.41 -3.58
C GLY A 68 -20.31 -4.55 -3.59
N GLY A 69 -19.14 -5.19 -3.60
CA GLY A 69 -17.85 -4.52 -3.60
C GLY A 69 -17.42 -4.06 -4.99
N THR A 70 -16.31 -3.33 -5.02
CA THR A 70 -15.67 -2.85 -6.24
C THR A 70 -14.22 -3.28 -6.27
N PHE A 71 -13.82 -3.92 -7.36
CA PHE A 71 -12.43 -4.12 -7.70
C PHE A 71 -11.88 -2.82 -8.30
N GLU A 72 -11.03 -2.13 -7.55
CA GLU A 72 -10.29 -0.95 -8.00
C GLU A 72 -8.83 -1.33 -8.32
N PRO A 73 -8.45 -1.48 -9.61
CA PRO A 73 -7.10 -1.92 -9.99
C PRO A 73 -5.99 -1.00 -9.47
N ALA A 74 -6.28 0.30 -9.34
CA ALA A 74 -5.30 1.30 -8.91
C ALA A 74 -4.84 1.08 -7.46
N SER A 75 -5.73 0.77 -6.52
CA SER A 75 -5.32 0.50 -5.14
C SER A 75 -4.55 -0.80 -4.99
N LEU A 76 -4.90 -1.83 -5.76
CA LEU A 76 -4.11 -3.06 -5.83
C LEU A 76 -2.70 -2.78 -6.35
N LEU A 77 -2.59 -2.03 -7.46
CA LEU A 77 -1.31 -1.69 -8.05
C LEU A 77 -0.47 -0.83 -7.10
N ALA A 78 -1.07 0.17 -6.46
CA ALA A 78 -0.42 1.02 -5.47
C ALA A 78 0.13 0.17 -4.31
N PHE A 79 -0.67 -0.75 -3.77
CA PHE A 79 -0.22 -1.67 -2.71
C PHE A 79 1.01 -2.49 -3.15
N VAL A 80 0.96 -3.12 -4.33
CA VAL A 80 2.08 -3.92 -4.86
C VAL A 80 3.33 -3.06 -5.05
N VAL A 81 3.20 -1.87 -5.64
CA VAL A 81 4.33 -0.97 -5.90
C VAL A 81 4.97 -0.50 -4.60
N TYR A 82 4.19 -0.05 -3.62
CA TYR A 82 4.75 0.38 -2.33
C TYR A 82 5.34 -0.78 -1.54
N LEU A 83 4.79 -2.00 -1.65
CA LEU A 83 5.36 -3.18 -1.03
C LEU A 83 6.75 -3.48 -1.60
N VAL A 84 6.86 -3.54 -2.93
CA VAL A 84 8.15 -3.80 -3.62
C VAL A 84 9.15 -2.69 -3.36
N ALA A 85 8.74 -1.43 -3.49
CA ALA A 85 9.60 -0.28 -3.21
C ALA A 85 10.10 -0.28 -1.76
N GLY A 86 9.23 -0.60 -0.80
CA GLY A 86 9.62 -0.76 0.61
C GLY A 86 10.66 -1.85 0.81
N MET A 87 10.45 -3.04 0.25
CA MET A 87 11.42 -4.14 0.34
C MET A 87 12.80 -3.74 -0.19
N LEU A 88 12.85 -3.03 -1.33
CA LEU A 88 14.10 -2.55 -1.90
C LEU A 88 14.76 -1.48 -1.02
N VAL A 89 14.03 -0.44 -0.64
CA VAL A 89 14.54 0.68 0.17
C VAL A 89 15.05 0.17 1.52
N PHE A 90 14.26 -0.60 2.25
CA PHE A 90 14.67 -1.11 3.57
C PHE A 90 15.76 -2.17 3.47
N GLY A 91 15.77 -3.01 2.43
CA GLY A 91 16.84 -3.98 2.21
C GLY A 91 18.20 -3.31 1.94
N LEU A 92 18.21 -2.22 1.17
CA LEU A 92 19.40 -1.41 0.93
C LEU A 92 19.86 -0.71 2.21
N LEU A 93 18.95 -0.05 2.93
CA LEU A 93 19.27 0.68 4.16
C LEU A 93 19.78 -0.22 5.28
N ARG A 94 19.31 -1.47 5.34
CA ARG A 94 19.76 -2.47 6.31
C ARG A 94 21.09 -3.13 5.94
N GLY A 95 21.57 -2.95 4.70
CA GLY A 95 22.76 -3.63 4.20
C GLY A 95 22.55 -5.12 3.91
N SER A 96 21.30 -5.60 3.94
CA SER A 96 20.96 -7.02 3.78
C SER A 96 21.34 -7.57 2.40
N PHE A 97 21.39 -6.72 1.36
CA PHE A 97 21.85 -7.13 0.03
C PHE A 97 23.38 -7.30 -0.08
N TYR A 98 24.18 -6.70 0.80
CA TYR A 98 25.64 -6.80 0.77
C TYR A 98 26.17 -7.98 1.61
N SER A 99 25.43 -8.41 2.63
CA SER A 99 25.83 -9.51 3.53
C SER A 99 25.92 -10.87 2.83
N THR A 100 25.19 -11.08 1.74
CA THR A 100 25.14 -12.38 1.03
C THR A 100 26.39 -12.64 0.18
N TYR A 101 27.13 -11.61 -0.22
CA TYR A 101 28.29 -11.76 -1.11
C TYR A 101 29.63 -12.04 -0.41
N HIS A 102 29.68 -11.98 0.93
CA HIS A 102 30.92 -12.17 1.69
C HIS A 102 31.09 -13.57 2.32
N HIS A 103 30.16 -14.49 2.03
CA HIS A 103 30.17 -15.87 2.55
C HIS A 103 30.21 -16.96 1.46
N ALA A 104 30.64 -16.63 0.24
CA ALA A 104 30.87 -17.58 -0.85
C ALA A 104 32.38 -17.77 -1.09
#